data_AF-A0A3N5IQA7-F1
#
_entry.id   AF-A0A3N5IQA7-F1
#
_cell.length_a   1.000
_cell.length_b   1.000
_cell.length_c   1.000
_cell.angle_alpha   90.00
_cell.angle_beta   90.00
_cell.angle_gamma   90.00
#
_symmetry.space_group_name_H-M   'P 1'
#
loop_
_entity.id
_entity.type
_entity.pdbx_description
1 polymer ?
#
loop_
_entity_poly.entity_id
_entity_poly.type
_entity_poly.pdbx_seq_one_letter_code
_entity_poly.pdbx_strand_id
1 'polypeptide(L)'
;MITSKTSRRSFLGSLGSLTAFAWPLSRLAGAIHYPKSIDQKSRNIILILSDDHRYDFMSFLGKPDFLETPHMDRLARDGAHLSQAFVSTSLCSPSRASILTGQYAHKHGVVDNNVDIPPGTLFFPQLLQQAG
;
A
#
# COMPACT_ATOMS: atom_id res chain seq x y z
N MET A 1 -21.07 -51.15 5.85
CA MET A 1 -21.52 -49.75 6.09
C MET A 1 -21.87 -49.63 7.57
N ILE A 2 -20.98 -49.08 8.40
CA ILE A 2 -21.20 -48.48 9.73
C ILE A 2 -19.86 -47.84 10.13
N THR A 3 -19.96 -46.61 10.62
CA THR A 3 -18.92 -45.58 10.73
C THR A 3 -18.26 -45.55 12.10
N SER A 4 -16.93 -45.54 12.21
CA SER A 4 -16.24 -45.15 13.45
C SER A 4 -15.99 -43.64 13.48
N LYS A 5 -16.79 -42.91 14.25
CA LYS A 5 -16.59 -41.48 14.56
C LYS A 5 -15.31 -41.31 15.39
N THR A 6 -14.27 -40.72 14.83
CA THR A 6 -13.13 -40.22 15.62
C THR A 6 -13.52 -38.85 16.22
N SER A 7 -13.56 -38.78 17.55
CA SER A 7 -13.96 -37.58 18.31
C SER A 7 -12.76 -36.65 18.52
N ARG A 8 -12.97 -35.33 18.38
CA ARG A 8 -11.98 -34.24 18.47
C ARG A 8 -11.11 -34.25 19.75
N ARG A 9 -11.50 -34.98 20.79
CA ARG A 9 -10.73 -35.14 22.03
C ARG A 9 -9.51 -36.06 21.90
N SER A 10 -9.47 -36.99 20.93
CA SER A 10 -8.30 -37.88 20.74
C SER A 10 -7.15 -37.23 19.96
N PHE A 11 -7.39 -36.09 19.31
CA PHE A 11 -6.38 -35.39 18.51
C PHE A 11 -5.53 -34.41 19.33
N LEU A 12 -6.03 -33.95 20.49
CA LEU A 12 -5.34 -32.98 21.34
C LEU A 12 -4.44 -33.62 22.42
N GLY A 13 -4.38 -34.96 22.49
CA GLY A 13 -3.63 -35.68 23.52
C GLY A 13 -2.25 -36.20 23.11
N SER A 14 -1.82 -36.06 21.85
CA SER A 14 -0.63 -36.77 21.32
C SER A 14 0.55 -35.90 20.87
N LEU A 15 0.58 -34.60 21.18
CA LEU A 15 1.72 -33.74 20.87
C LEU A 15 2.20 -32.95 22.09
N GLY A 16 2.45 -33.69 23.18
CA GLY A 16 3.37 -33.25 24.22
C GLY A 16 4.81 -33.65 23.86
N SER A 17 5.71 -32.68 23.93
CA SER A 17 7.16 -32.85 24.11
C SER A 17 8.03 -33.13 22.88
N LEU A 18 8.38 -32.07 22.14
CA LEU A 18 9.69 -31.95 21.49
C LEU A 18 10.35 -30.64 21.90
N THR A 19 11.21 -30.75 22.92
CA THR A 19 12.50 -30.07 23.11
C THR A 19 12.63 -28.61 22.66
N ALA A 20 12.91 -27.77 23.65
CA ALA A 20 13.41 -26.40 23.54
C ALA A 20 14.47 -26.23 22.44
N PHE A 21 14.12 -25.52 21.38
CA PHE A 21 15.07 -24.67 20.68
C PHE A 21 14.83 -23.25 21.19
N ALA A 22 15.65 -22.84 22.16
CA ALA A 22 15.82 -21.43 22.51
C ALA A 22 16.48 -20.73 21.32
N TRP A 23 15.68 -20.37 20.32
CA TRP A 23 16.15 -19.48 19.27
C TRP A 23 16.34 -18.11 19.92
N PRO A 24 17.55 -17.51 19.86
CA PRO A 24 17.76 -16.22 20.49
C PRO A 24 16.82 -15.21 19.83
N LEU A 25 15.92 -14.65 20.63
CA LEU A 25 14.89 -13.68 20.26
C LEU A 25 15.50 -12.29 19.97
N SER A 26 16.72 -12.24 19.44
CA SER A 26 17.53 -11.02 19.31
C SER A 26 17.91 -10.70 17.86
N ARG A 27 17.20 -11.23 16.86
CA ARG A 27 17.43 -10.90 15.44
C ARG A 27 16.17 -10.46 14.67
N LEU A 28 15.26 -9.73 15.33
CA LEU A 28 14.20 -8.97 14.65
C LEU A 28 14.44 -7.45 14.67
N ALA A 29 15.70 -7.04 14.73
CA ALA A 29 16.14 -5.73 14.24
C ALA A 29 16.93 -5.94 12.93
N GLY A 30 16.40 -6.78 12.05
CA GLY A 30 16.89 -6.83 10.67
C GLY A 30 16.44 -5.56 9.98
N ALA A 31 17.30 -4.55 9.92
CA ALA A 31 17.18 -3.51 8.91
C ALA A 31 16.98 -4.25 7.58
N ILE A 32 15.83 -4.05 6.93
CA ILE A 32 15.57 -4.63 5.62
C ILE A 32 16.66 -4.07 4.70
N HIS A 33 17.67 -4.89 4.43
CA HIS A 33 18.73 -4.55 3.50
C HIS A 33 18.13 -4.70 2.11
N TYR A 34 17.66 -3.59 1.54
CA TYR A 34 17.26 -3.56 0.14
C TYR A 34 18.52 -3.70 -0.70
N PRO A 35 18.73 -4.83 -1.39
CA PRO A 35 19.90 -4.99 -2.23
C PRO A 35 19.86 -3.91 -3.30
N LYS A 36 20.87 -3.04 -3.30
CA LYS A 36 21.05 -2.04 -4.37
C LYS A 36 21.18 -2.81 -5.68
N SER A 37 20.21 -2.67 -6.59
CA SER A 37 20.25 -3.40 -7.86
C SER A 37 21.47 -2.93 -8.65
N ILE A 38 22.41 -3.84 -8.90
CA ILE A 38 23.72 -3.50 -9.47
C ILE A 38 23.67 -3.21 -10.98
N ASP A 39 22.55 -3.50 -11.67
CA ASP A 39 22.51 -3.39 -13.14
C ASP A 39 21.13 -3.10 -13.75
N GLN A 40 20.25 -2.40 -13.03
CA GLN A 40 19.03 -1.84 -13.63
C GLN A 40 19.29 -0.36 -13.90
N LYS A 41 19.21 0.06 -15.18
CA LYS A 41 19.16 1.47 -15.56
C LYS A 41 18.21 2.20 -14.61
N SER A 42 18.73 3.15 -13.85
CA SER A 42 17.95 3.91 -12.86
C SER A 42 16.68 4.43 -13.54
N ARG A 43 15.52 4.07 -12.98
CA ARG A 43 14.22 4.49 -13.48
C ARG A 43 13.78 5.69 -12.67
N ASN A 44 13.38 6.75 -13.37
CA ASN A 44 12.75 7.88 -12.75
C ASN A 44 11.27 7.58 -12.52
N ILE A 45 10.76 7.96 -11.35
CA ILE A 45 9.34 7.88 -11.01
C ILE A 45 8.83 9.32 -10.89
N ILE A 46 7.79 9.66 -11.65
CA ILE A 46 7.09 10.94 -11.56
C ILE A 46 5.69 10.68 -11.02
N LEU A 47 5.41 11.16 -9.81
CA LEU A 47 4.06 11.13 -9.23
C LEU A 47 3.36 12.46 -9.52
N ILE A 48 2.28 12.41 -10.30
CA ILE A 48 1.41 13.55 -10.57
C ILE A 48 0.13 13.36 -9.73
N LEU A 49 -0.18 14.33 -8.87
CA LEU A 49 -1.39 14.33 -8.05
C LEU A 49 -2.20 15.58 -8.36
N SER A 50 -3.47 15.39 -8.74
CA SER A 50 -4.45 16.45 -8.97
C SER A 50 -5.40 16.51 -7.78
N ASP A 51 -5.59 17.69 -7.18
CA ASP A 51 -6.49 17.89 -6.03
C ASP A 51 -7.94 18.14 -6.50
N ASP A 52 -8.90 17.63 -5.75
CA ASP A 52 -10.35 17.67 -6.07
C ASP A 52 -10.74 17.23 -7.50
N HIS A 53 -9.93 16.38 -8.13
CA HIS A 53 -10.18 15.90 -9.48
C HIS A 53 -11.25 14.80 -9.47
N ARG A 54 -12.42 15.13 -10.01
CA ARG A 54 -13.47 14.15 -10.25
C ARG A 54 -13.03 13.05 -11.22
N TYR A 55 -13.36 11.80 -10.90
CA TYR A 55 -12.99 10.66 -11.74
C TYR A 55 -13.51 10.76 -13.18
N ASP A 56 -14.64 11.43 -13.40
CA ASP A 56 -15.29 11.57 -14.70
C ASP A 56 -14.87 12.83 -15.48
N PHE A 57 -13.85 13.56 -15.02
CA PHE A 57 -13.29 14.72 -15.72
C PHE A 57 -12.01 14.33 -16.48
N MET A 58 -12.14 13.36 -17.37
CA MET A 58 -11.08 12.92 -18.29
C MET A 58 -11.71 12.56 -19.64
N SER A 59 -11.23 13.14 -20.73
CA SER A 59 -11.90 13.03 -22.05
C SER A 59 -11.98 11.60 -22.58
N PHE A 60 -11.02 10.73 -22.26
CA PHE A 60 -11.10 9.30 -22.61
C PHE A 60 -12.26 8.54 -21.95
N LEU A 61 -12.90 9.08 -20.91
CA LEU A 61 -14.12 8.53 -20.29
C LEU A 61 -15.41 9.00 -20.99
N GLY A 62 -15.29 9.88 -21.98
CA GLY A 62 -16.41 10.39 -22.77
C GLY A 62 -17.36 11.31 -22.00
N LYS A 63 -16.93 11.90 -20.88
CA LYS A 63 -17.70 12.87 -20.10
C LYS A 63 -16.80 13.96 -19.50
N PRO A 64 -17.30 15.20 -19.33
CA PRO A 64 -18.36 15.78 -20.16
C PRO A 64 -17.89 15.94 -21.62
N ASP A 65 -18.80 15.93 -22.59
CA ASP A 65 -18.48 15.88 -24.04
C ASP A 65 -17.61 17.05 -24.54
N PHE A 66 -17.58 18.17 -23.82
CA PHE A 66 -16.76 19.34 -24.16
C PHE A 66 -15.33 19.28 -23.63
N LEU A 67 -15.02 18.33 -22.74
CA LEU A 67 -13.72 18.26 -22.09
C LEU A 67 -12.70 17.64 -23.05
N GLU A 68 -11.55 18.31 -23.18
CA GLU A 68 -10.41 17.81 -23.94
C GLU A 68 -9.18 17.70 -23.02
N THR A 69 -8.70 16.48 -22.81
CA THR A 69 -7.49 16.19 -22.02
C THR A 69 -6.50 15.31 -22.80
N PRO A 70 -5.96 15.79 -23.94
CA PRO A 70 -5.21 14.95 -24.88
C PRO A 70 -3.96 14.30 -24.26
N HIS A 71 -3.34 14.95 -23.28
CA HIS A 71 -2.18 14.38 -22.56
C HIS A 71 -2.59 13.27 -21.57
N MET A 72 -3.74 13.40 -20.90
CA MET A 72 -4.26 12.35 -20.03
C MET A 72 -4.74 11.16 -20.84
N ASP A 73 -5.39 11.42 -21.98
CA ASP A 73 -5.82 10.38 -22.91
C ASP A 73 -4.65 9.57 -23.44
N ARG A 74 -3.52 10.25 -23.73
CA ARG A 74 -2.27 9.57 -24.09
C ARG A 74 -1.76 8.70 -22.95
N LEU A 75 -1.74 9.20 -21.71
CA LEU A 75 -1.31 8.41 -20.55
C LEU A 75 -2.19 7.17 -20.32
N ALA A 76 -3.51 7.31 -20.50
CA ALA A 76 -4.45 6.19 -20.38
C ALA A 76 -4.25 5.14 -21.50
N ARG A 77 -3.95 5.58 -22.72
CA ARG A 77 -3.72 4.72 -23.89
C ARG A 77 -2.37 4.00 -23.87
N ASP A 78 -1.31 4.72 -23.51
CA ASP A 78 0.07 4.22 -23.52
C ASP A 78 0.43 3.50 -22.18
N GLY A 79 -0.46 3.57 -21.19
CA GLY A 79 -0.26 3.06 -19.84
C GLY A 79 -1.37 2.13 -19.36
N ALA A 80 -1.72 2.25 -18.08
CA ALA A 80 -2.78 1.47 -17.45
C ALA A 80 -3.76 2.41 -16.72
N HIS A 81 -5.06 2.22 -16.97
CA HIS A 81 -6.13 2.94 -16.28
C HIS A 81 -6.83 2.02 -15.28
N LEU A 82 -6.83 2.41 -14.01
CA LEU A 82 -7.49 1.69 -12.92
C LEU A 82 -8.90 2.25 -12.73
N SER A 83 -9.91 1.66 -13.40
CA SER A 83 -11.29 2.16 -13.38
C SER A 83 -12.00 2.08 -12.03
N GLN A 84 -11.43 1.34 -11.07
CA GLN A 84 -11.95 1.13 -9.72
C GLN A 84 -10.90 1.46 -8.66
N ALA A 85 -10.23 2.61 -8.82
CA ALA A 85 -9.31 3.17 -7.84
C ALA A 85 -10.05 4.12 -6.89
N PHE A 86 -10.05 3.80 -5.59
CA PHE A 86 -10.75 4.57 -4.56
C PHE A 86 -9.76 5.16 -3.55
N VAL A 87 -10.06 6.37 -3.07
CA VAL A 87 -9.35 6.97 -1.93
C VAL A 87 -9.77 6.31 -0.63
N SER A 88 -8.85 6.25 0.35
CA SER A 88 -9.15 5.79 1.70
C SER A 88 -10.05 6.75 2.47
N THR A 89 -9.93 8.05 2.19
CA THR A 89 -10.69 9.14 2.81
C THR A 89 -10.99 10.24 1.79
N SER A 90 -12.19 10.79 1.79
CA SER A 90 -12.61 11.90 0.91
C SER A 90 -12.26 13.28 1.49
N LEU A 91 -11.08 13.43 2.09
CA LEU A 91 -10.59 14.67 2.70
C LEU A 91 -9.11 14.88 2.36
N CYS A 92 -8.72 16.13 2.09
CA CYS A 92 -7.44 16.48 1.45
C CYS A 92 -6.19 15.97 2.21
N SER A 93 -5.98 16.42 3.44
CA SER A 93 -4.80 16.04 4.24
C SER A 93 -4.73 14.54 4.57
N PRO A 94 -5.79 13.87 5.07
CA PRO A 94 -5.71 12.44 5.34
C PRO A 94 -5.56 11.60 4.06
N SER A 95 -6.16 12.00 2.93
CA SER A 95 -5.99 11.31 1.65
C SER A 95 -4.54 11.37 1.18
N ARG A 96 -3.92 12.56 1.21
CA ARG A 96 -2.49 12.72 0.87
C ARG A 96 -1.58 11.97 1.83
N ALA A 97 -1.88 11.98 3.12
CA ALA A 97 -1.13 11.19 4.10
C ALA A 97 -1.23 9.69 3.80
N SER A 98 -2.40 9.18 3.42
CA SER A 98 -2.56 7.78 2.99
C SER A 98 -1.73 7.47 1.74
N ILE A 99 -1.73 8.34 0.72
CA ILE A 99 -0.90 8.17 -0.49
C ILE A 99 0.59 8.13 -0.14
N LEU A 100 1.06 9.06 0.69
CA LEU A 100 2.49 9.20 0.99
C LEU A 100 3.02 8.14 1.95
N THR A 101 2.17 7.57 2.82
CA THR A 101 2.57 6.58 3.82
C THR A 101 2.21 5.14 3.45
N GLY A 102 1.30 4.94 2.49
CA GLY A 102 0.73 3.64 2.17
C GLY A 102 -0.15 3.04 3.28
N GLN A 103 -0.66 3.88 4.19
CA GLN A 103 -1.42 3.46 5.37
C GLN A 103 -2.81 4.09 5.37
N TYR A 104 -3.76 3.49 6.10
CA TYR A 104 -5.07 4.10 6.36
C TYR A 104 -4.99 5.18 7.44
N ALA A 105 -5.97 6.09 7.48
CA ALA A 105 -6.03 7.21 8.43
C ALA A 105 -5.91 6.81 9.90
N HIS A 106 -6.56 5.71 10.31
CA HIS A 106 -6.47 5.19 11.67
C HIS A 106 -5.06 4.74 12.08
N LYS A 107 -4.17 4.54 11.09
CA LYS A 107 -2.81 4.01 11.28
C LYS A 107 -1.76 5.13 11.21
N HIS A 108 -1.93 6.10 10.32
CA HIS A 108 -1.01 7.24 10.19
C HIS A 108 -1.42 8.48 11.01
N GLY A 109 -2.59 8.50 11.66
CA GLY A 109 -2.98 9.52 12.65
C GLY A 109 -3.44 10.88 12.11
N VAL A 110 -3.12 11.23 10.86
CA VAL A 110 -3.74 12.39 10.17
C VAL A 110 -5.20 12.06 9.85
N VAL A 111 -6.15 12.59 10.62
CA VAL A 111 -7.59 12.27 10.50
C VAL A 111 -8.45 13.43 10.00
N ASP A 112 -7.93 14.65 10.05
CA ASP A 112 -8.57 15.85 9.52
C ASP A 112 -7.54 16.76 8.81
N ASN A 113 -7.98 17.95 8.37
CA ASN A 113 -7.13 18.90 7.65
C ASN A 113 -6.23 19.77 8.54
N ASN A 114 -6.48 19.81 9.84
CA ASN A 114 -5.81 20.67 10.82
C ASN A 114 -4.93 19.88 11.80
N VAL A 115 -4.90 18.55 11.69
CA VAL A 115 -4.02 17.68 12.46
C VAL A 115 -2.63 17.62 11.83
N ASP A 116 -1.63 17.91 12.65
CA ASP A 116 -0.23 17.75 12.29
C ASP A 116 0.14 16.30 11.99
N ILE A 117 1.14 16.12 11.14
CA ILE A 117 1.71 14.81 10.86
C ILE A 117 2.37 14.25 12.13
N PRO A 118 2.01 13.03 12.59
CA PRO A 118 2.63 12.45 13.76
C PRO A 118 4.16 12.33 13.62
N PRO A 119 4.93 12.64 14.68
CA PRO A 119 6.38 12.51 14.65
C PRO A 119 6.83 11.09 14.27
N GLY A 120 7.87 10.99 13.45
CA GLY A 120 8.41 9.70 13.00
C GLY A 120 7.60 9.03 11.90
N THR A 121 6.62 9.71 11.29
CA THR A 121 5.91 9.20 10.10
C THR A 121 6.89 8.96 8.96
N LEU A 122 6.86 7.73 8.43
CA LEU A 122 7.68 7.31 7.30
C LEU A 122 6.91 7.46 5.99
N PHE A 123 7.51 8.14 5.02
CA PHE A 123 6.93 8.35 3.69
C PHE A 123 7.63 7.52 2.62
N PHE A 124 6.90 7.08 1.60
CA PHE A 124 7.49 6.31 0.50
C PHE A 124 8.64 7.03 -0.23
N PRO A 125 8.67 8.38 -0.39
CA PRO A 125 9.82 9.05 -1.01
C PRO A 125 11.10 8.88 -0.20
N GLN A 126 11.02 8.76 1.13
CA GLN A 126 12.18 8.46 1.98
C GLN A 126 12.66 7.03 1.75
N LEU A 127 11.74 6.08 1.55
CA LEU A 127 12.07 4.71 1.18
C LEU A 127 12.73 4.64 -0.21
N LEU A 128 12.23 5.39 -1.19
CA LEU A 128 12.85 5.50 -2.51
C LEU A 128 14.26 6.11 -2.41
N GLN A 129 14.42 7.17 -1.62
CA GLN A 129 15.73 7.79 -1.40
C GLN A 129 16.75 6.83 -0.77
N GLN A 130 16.31 5.95 0.13
CA GLN A 130 17.16 4.91 0.72
C GLN A 130 17.55 3.81 -0.28
N ALA A 131 16.67 3.52 -1.25
CA ALA A 131 16.89 2.49 -2.27
C ALA A 131 17.84 2.94 -3.40
N GLY A 132 18.00 4.25 -3.61
CA GLY A 132 18.83 4.85 -4.66
C GLY A 132 18.11 4.96 -6.00
#